data_AF-A0A9P8TH22-F1
#
_entry.id   AF-A0A9P8TH22-F1
#
_cell.length_a   1.000
_cell.length_b   1.000
_cell.length_c   1.000
_cell.angle_alpha   90.00
_cell.angle_beta   90.00
_cell.angle_gamma   90.00
#
_symmetry.space_group_name_H-M   'P 1'
#
loop_
_entity.id
_entity.type
_entity.pdbx_description
1 polymer ?
#
loop_
_entity_poly.entity_id
_entity_poly.type
_entity_poly.pdbx_seq_one_letter_code
_entity_poly.pdbx_strand_id
1 'polypeptide(L)'
;MQLTQLITSISIFSVIMAEPFVIKRSFDYGTSDIIASFKSKSSNTAIQDPPQPDIPLEEPPISTLLPCSVHHPLTNGFYDLTDLSSINTENIVAWSAKGHDYNKNFTLGICSSPLKPNIEVDPNYQSLVKQPSLKLNSSEVGAFYTDEAGDKFSIGDFSSIPVFRGKKLTLTYENGSYCPNGLDRKSTLLSFTCDKEILQKAQVSFVGVLHDCDYFFEVRTVHACPTARQDDNRAVIWIFVFILLAALFVYSSGGFLYKRIILNRRGWRQLPSYGLGNKVSSALNNNVSNSV
;
A
#
# COMPACT_ATOMS: atom_id res chain seq x y z
N MET A 1 -57.85 21.61 26.07
CA MET A 1 -56.48 22.12 26.33
C MET A 1 -55.41 21.02 26.11
N GLN A 2 -55.51 20.26 25.00
CA GLN A 2 -54.56 19.15 24.69
C GLN A 2 -54.24 19.01 23.18
N LEU A 3 -54.80 19.85 22.31
CA LEU A 3 -54.58 19.76 20.86
C LEU A 3 -53.49 20.73 20.35
N THR A 4 -53.09 21.71 21.16
CA THR A 4 -52.09 22.73 20.79
C THR A 4 -50.64 22.33 21.13
N GLN A 5 -50.42 21.24 21.86
CA GLN A 5 -49.07 20.79 22.27
C GLN A 5 -48.43 19.76 21.30
N LEU A 6 -49.20 19.15 20.40
CA LEU A 6 -48.65 18.19 19.41
C LEU A 6 -48.16 18.85 18.11
N ILE A 7 -48.60 20.07 17.81
CA ILE A 7 -48.23 20.77 16.56
C ILE A 7 -46.87 21.49 16.74
N THR A 8 -46.49 21.81 17.98
CA THR A 8 -45.21 22.47 18.29
C THR A 8 -44.02 21.50 18.29
N SER A 9 -44.21 20.19 18.47
CA SER A 9 -43.11 19.21 18.43
C SER A 9 -42.71 18.79 17.01
N ILE A 10 -43.64 18.87 16.05
CA ILE A 10 -43.38 18.50 14.65
C ILE A 10 -42.59 19.60 13.92
N SER A 11 -42.74 20.87 14.31
CA SER A 11 -41.98 21.98 13.72
C SER A 11 -40.53 22.09 14.20
N ILE A 12 -40.16 21.41 15.30
CA ILE A 12 -38.79 21.45 15.85
C ILE A 12 -37.89 20.41 15.15
N PHE A 13 -38.46 19.36 14.55
CA PHE A 13 -37.68 18.29 13.89
C PHE A 13 -37.28 18.59 12.43
N SER A 14 -37.80 19.66 11.83
CA SER A 14 -37.51 20.01 10.42
C SER A 14 -36.38 21.04 10.22
N VAL A 15 -35.73 21.51 11.30
CA VAL A 15 -34.69 22.57 11.22
C VAL A 15 -33.26 22.03 11.37
N ILE A 16 -33.05 20.73 11.63
CA ILE A 16 -31.69 20.18 11.90
C ILE A 16 -30.95 19.71 10.62
N MET A 17 -31.54 19.78 9.43
CA MET A 17 -30.95 19.21 8.20
C MET A 17 -30.66 20.23 7.09
N ALA A 18 -30.03 21.37 7.42
CA ALA A 18 -29.49 22.26 6.39
C ALA A 18 -28.38 23.18 6.92
N GLU A 19 -27.15 22.67 7.08
CA GLU A 19 -25.95 23.50 6.92
C GLU A 19 -24.89 22.74 6.11
N PRO A 20 -24.36 23.33 5.03
CA PRO A 20 -23.19 22.80 4.34
C PRO A 20 -21.94 23.09 5.17
N PHE A 21 -21.22 22.04 5.55
CA PHE A 21 -19.91 22.12 6.19
C PHE A 21 -18.86 22.61 5.17
N VAL A 22 -18.74 23.92 5.02
CA VAL A 22 -17.66 24.56 4.25
C VAL A 22 -16.40 24.57 5.10
N ILE A 23 -15.48 23.64 4.82
CA ILE A 23 -14.14 23.64 5.42
C ILE A 23 -13.34 24.78 4.79
N LYS A 24 -13.31 25.94 5.47
CA LYS A 24 -12.39 27.04 5.16
C LYS A 24 -11.04 26.72 5.82
N ARG A 25 -10.10 26.11 5.10
CA ARG A 25 -8.69 26.07 5.52
C ARG A 25 -8.09 27.46 5.28
N SER A 26 -7.86 28.22 6.35
CA SER A 26 -6.97 29.39 6.30
C SER A 26 -5.55 28.87 6.11
N PHE A 27 -4.88 29.37 5.08
CA PHE A 27 -3.49 29.09 4.78
C PHE A 27 -2.71 30.33 5.21
N ASP A 28 -2.28 30.36 6.48
CA ASP A 28 -1.50 31.47 7.01
C ASP A 28 -0.02 31.25 6.67
N TYR A 29 0.46 31.94 5.63
CA TYR A 29 1.88 32.25 5.48
C TYR A 29 2.23 33.37 6.46
N GLY A 30 3.08 33.07 7.45
CA GLY A 30 3.58 34.03 8.41
C GLY A 30 5.05 33.74 8.72
N THR A 31 5.92 34.21 7.84
CA THR A 31 7.33 34.50 8.17
C THR A 31 7.44 35.56 9.25
N SER A 32 8.60 35.56 9.92
CA SER A 32 9.13 36.49 10.93
C SER A 32 8.41 36.51 12.28
N ASP A 33 9.06 35.97 13.30
CA ASP A 33 9.61 36.85 14.36
C ASP A 33 10.50 36.12 15.40
N ILE A 34 11.79 36.54 15.40
CA ILE A 34 12.70 36.87 16.52
C ILE A 34 12.80 35.94 17.74
N ILE A 35 13.98 35.35 17.96
CA ILE A 35 15.04 35.89 18.85
C ILE A 35 14.46 36.39 20.19
N ALA A 36 14.21 35.46 21.12
CA ALA A 36 14.09 35.75 22.55
C ALA A 36 14.17 34.47 23.40
N SER A 37 15.36 33.87 23.49
CA SER A 37 15.76 33.07 24.67
C SER A 37 17.28 32.89 24.69
N PHE A 38 17.99 34.02 24.67
CA PHE A 38 19.39 34.13 25.05
C PHE A 38 19.48 35.16 26.18
N LYS A 39 19.70 34.65 27.41
CA LYS A 39 20.09 35.28 28.70
C LYS A 39 19.21 34.68 29.79
N SER A 40 19.70 34.24 30.94
CA SER A 40 21.03 34.26 31.51
C SER A 40 20.95 33.51 32.84
N LYS A 41 21.90 32.61 33.14
CA LYS A 41 22.41 32.50 34.50
C LYS A 41 23.86 32.02 34.47
N SER A 42 24.76 32.99 34.51
CA SER A 42 26.17 32.83 34.81
C SER A 42 26.33 32.83 36.34
N SER A 43 26.96 31.80 36.91
CA SER A 43 27.57 31.85 38.25
C SER A 43 28.58 30.71 38.43
N ASN A 44 29.85 31.02 38.14
CA ASN A 44 31.09 30.71 38.87
C ASN A 44 31.41 29.28 39.40
N THR A 45 32.50 28.74 38.83
CA THR A 45 33.75 28.29 39.49
C THR A 45 33.92 26.84 39.96
N ALA A 46 35.04 26.26 39.48
CA ALA A 46 35.98 25.29 40.06
C ALA A 46 36.07 23.91 39.36
N ILE A 47 37.33 23.57 39.04
CA ILE A 47 37.84 22.34 38.44
C ILE A 47 38.00 21.27 39.53
N GLN A 48 37.52 20.04 39.27
CA GLN A 48 38.00 18.78 39.88
C GLN A 48 37.48 17.57 39.04
N ASP A 49 38.38 16.66 38.64
CA ASP A 49 38.17 15.47 37.78
C ASP A 49 37.39 14.30 38.48
N PRO A 50 37.31 13.08 37.87
CA PRO A 50 36.18 12.28 37.30
C PRO A 50 35.51 11.33 38.37
N PRO A 51 34.58 10.33 38.13
CA PRO A 51 34.18 9.59 36.91
C PRO A 51 32.66 9.16 36.78
N GLN A 52 32.37 8.32 35.75
CA GLN A 52 31.29 7.29 35.62
C GLN A 52 29.94 7.70 34.96
N PRO A 53 29.26 6.77 34.25
CA PRO A 53 29.15 6.76 32.78
C PRO A 53 27.76 7.12 32.26
N ASP A 54 27.73 7.72 31.07
CA ASP A 54 26.51 8.15 30.39
C ASP A 54 25.59 6.96 30.06
N ILE A 55 24.33 7.14 30.47
CA ILE A 55 23.18 6.29 30.16
C ILE A 55 23.01 6.27 28.63
N PRO A 56 23.06 5.11 27.95
CA PRO A 56 22.74 5.06 26.53
C PRO A 56 21.28 5.46 26.31
N LEU A 57 21.10 6.49 25.48
CA LEU A 57 19.82 6.85 24.87
C LEU A 57 19.23 5.60 24.23
N GLU A 58 18.06 5.19 24.72
CA GLU A 58 17.29 4.09 24.17
C GLU A 58 16.84 4.48 22.75
N GLU A 59 17.55 3.94 21.76
CA GLU A 59 17.12 3.94 20.37
C GLU A 59 15.76 3.23 20.30
N PRO A 60 14.75 3.82 19.63
CA PRO A 60 13.42 3.22 19.55
C PRO A 60 13.56 1.78 19.03
N PRO A 61 12.79 0.83 19.59
CA PRO A 61 12.97 -0.58 19.29
C PRO A 61 12.95 -0.76 17.78
N ILE A 62 14.03 -1.36 17.25
CA ILE A 62 14.11 -1.85 15.88
C ILE A 62 12.91 -2.78 15.73
N SER A 63 11.81 -2.24 15.24
CA SER A 63 10.71 -3.03 14.71
C SER A 63 11.38 -3.91 13.68
N THR A 64 11.37 -5.21 13.91
CA THR A 64 11.83 -6.23 12.98
C THR A 64 10.96 -6.12 11.73
N LEU A 65 11.28 -5.16 10.86
CA LEU A 65 10.58 -4.92 9.62
C LEU A 65 10.73 -6.18 8.78
N LEU A 66 9.61 -6.63 8.22
CA LEU A 66 9.63 -7.72 7.27
C LEU A 66 10.49 -7.29 6.06
N PRO A 67 11.28 -8.20 5.48
CA PRO A 67 12.04 -7.88 4.27
C PRO A 67 11.07 -7.37 3.20
N CYS A 68 11.42 -6.29 2.51
CA CYS A 68 10.61 -5.64 1.48
C CYS A 68 9.43 -4.78 1.97
N SER A 69 9.45 -4.30 3.22
CA SER A 69 8.43 -3.39 3.76
C SER A 69 9.04 -2.14 4.39
N VAL A 70 8.32 -1.02 4.36
CA VAL A 70 8.79 0.25 4.96
C VAL A 70 7.63 1.15 5.40
N HIS A 71 7.87 1.92 6.46
CA HIS A 71 6.99 3.00 6.90
C HIS A 71 7.48 4.35 6.41
N HIS A 72 6.57 5.21 5.98
CA HIS A 72 6.91 6.58 5.62
C HIS A 72 7.17 7.43 6.88
N PRO A 73 8.30 8.18 6.98
CA PRO A 73 8.69 8.85 8.22
C PRO A 73 7.72 9.93 8.71
N LEU A 74 7.05 10.65 7.80
CA LEU A 74 6.12 11.74 8.16
C LEU A 74 4.65 11.32 8.31
N THR A 75 4.14 10.50 7.40
CA THR A 75 2.72 10.10 7.36
C THR A 75 2.45 8.80 8.11
N ASN A 76 3.50 8.08 8.51
CA ASN A 76 3.45 6.73 9.06
C ASN A 76 2.66 5.72 8.19
N GLY A 77 2.52 6.01 6.89
CA GLY A 77 1.90 5.09 5.94
C GLY A 77 2.76 3.83 5.80
N PHE A 78 2.12 2.66 5.80
CA PHE A 78 2.77 1.39 5.56
C PHE A 78 2.79 1.07 4.07
N TYR A 79 3.93 0.59 3.59
CA TYR A 79 4.16 0.19 2.21
C TYR A 79 4.75 -1.22 2.21
N ASP A 80 4.06 -2.13 1.55
CA ASP A 80 4.44 -3.53 1.45
C ASP A 80 4.69 -3.88 -0.01
N LEU A 81 5.93 -4.14 -0.36
CA LEU A 81 6.33 -4.53 -1.72
C LEU A 81 6.51 -6.05 -1.85
N THR A 82 6.19 -6.82 -0.80
CA THR A 82 6.46 -8.27 -0.74
C THR A 82 5.73 -9.03 -1.85
N ASP A 83 4.54 -8.59 -2.25
CA ASP A 83 3.77 -9.18 -3.36
C ASP A 83 4.45 -9.05 -4.73
N LEU A 84 5.42 -8.14 -4.86
CA LEU A 84 6.24 -7.98 -6.08
C LEU A 84 7.50 -8.85 -6.07
N SER A 85 7.79 -9.46 -4.93
CA SER A 85 8.95 -10.30 -4.70
C SER A 85 8.60 -11.79 -4.82
N SER A 86 9.62 -12.62 -5.00
CA SER A 86 9.48 -14.08 -4.91
C SER A 86 9.71 -14.62 -3.50
N ILE A 87 9.70 -13.78 -2.45
CA ILE A 87 10.00 -14.20 -1.07
C ILE A 87 8.96 -15.20 -0.56
N ASN A 88 7.68 -14.97 -0.89
CA ASN A 88 6.55 -15.79 -0.42
C ASN A 88 6.03 -16.77 -1.48
N THR A 89 6.59 -16.76 -2.69
CA THR A 89 6.07 -17.52 -3.83
C THR A 89 7.13 -18.52 -4.29
N GLU A 90 6.74 -19.78 -4.50
CA GLU A 90 7.64 -20.81 -5.04
C GLU A 90 8.09 -20.50 -6.49
N ASN A 91 7.32 -19.66 -7.19
CA ASN A 91 7.62 -19.18 -8.53
C ASN A 91 8.48 -17.90 -8.49
N ILE A 92 9.49 -17.87 -9.35
CA ILE A 92 10.33 -16.70 -9.53
C ILE A 92 9.55 -15.62 -10.26
N VAL A 93 9.45 -14.45 -9.63
CA VAL A 93 8.84 -13.26 -10.19
C VAL A 93 9.95 -12.39 -10.77
N ALA A 94 9.96 -12.27 -12.09
CA ALA A 94 10.91 -11.45 -12.81
C ALA A 94 10.16 -10.40 -13.63
N TRP A 95 10.65 -9.16 -13.57
CA TRP A 95 10.10 -8.01 -14.26
C TRP A 95 10.98 -7.64 -15.44
N SER A 96 10.40 -7.54 -16.63
CA SER A 96 11.12 -7.16 -17.83
C SER A 96 10.86 -5.69 -18.18
N ALA A 97 11.93 -4.99 -18.56
CA ALA A 97 11.90 -3.62 -19.07
C ALA A 97 12.69 -3.56 -20.38
N LYS A 98 12.13 -2.91 -21.40
CA LYS A 98 12.81 -2.67 -22.67
C LYS A 98 13.38 -1.27 -22.68
N GLY A 99 14.71 -1.14 -22.78
CA GLY A 99 15.34 0.16 -23.00
C GLY A 99 15.28 0.49 -24.49
N HIS A 100 14.28 1.24 -24.95
CA HIS A 100 14.14 1.57 -26.37
C HIS A 100 15.35 2.31 -26.91
N ASP A 101 15.93 3.20 -26.10
CA ASP A 101 17.10 3.99 -26.47
C ASP A 101 18.42 3.20 -26.30
N TYR A 102 18.46 2.24 -25.38
CA TYR A 102 19.66 1.44 -25.08
C TYR A 102 19.73 0.13 -25.87
N ASN A 103 18.66 -0.25 -26.56
CA ASN A 103 18.52 -1.49 -27.35
C ASN A 103 18.85 -2.79 -26.61
N LYS A 104 18.78 -2.79 -25.27
CA LYS A 104 18.93 -4.00 -24.44
C LYS A 104 17.64 -4.33 -23.70
N ASN A 105 17.47 -5.62 -23.42
CA ASN A 105 16.39 -6.12 -22.59
C ASN A 105 16.90 -6.27 -21.16
N PHE A 106 16.18 -5.66 -20.22
CA PHE A 106 16.49 -5.69 -18.80
C PHE A 106 15.53 -6.65 -18.10
N THR A 107 16.07 -7.43 -17.17
CA THR A 107 15.30 -8.30 -16.29
C THR A 107 15.73 -8.03 -14.85
N LEU A 108 14.76 -7.78 -13.98
CA LEU A 108 15.03 -7.43 -12.59
C LEU A 108 13.98 -8.04 -11.66
N GLY A 109 14.39 -8.36 -10.44
CA GLY A 109 13.52 -8.75 -9.34
C GLY A 109 13.31 -7.57 -8.39
N ILE A 110 12.25 -7.62 -7.59
CA ILE A 110 11.97 -6.63 -6.54
C ILE A 110 12.15 -7.34 -5.20
N CYS A 111 13.13 -6.91 -4.41
CA CYS A 111 13.52 -7.53 -3.12
C CYS A 111 13.90 -9.02 -3.18
N SER A 112 14.06 -9.59 -4.38
CA SER A 112 14.48 -10.96 -4.61
C SER A 112 15.23 -11.08 -5.93
N SER A 113 15.96 -12.18 -6.11
CA SER A 113 16.65 -12.47 -7.38
C SER A 113 15.65 -12.95 -8.46
N PRO A 114 15.75 -12.44 -9.70
CA PRO A 114 14.95 -12.90 -10.83
C PRO A 114 15.53 -14.17 -11.49
N LEU A 115 16.63 -14.73 -10.98
CA LEU A 115 17.31 -15.89 -11.55
C LEU A 115 16.98 -17.16 -10.76
N LYS A 116 16.84 -18.28 -11.49
CA LYS A 116 16.87 -19.61 -10.86
C LYS A 116 18.27 -19.85 -10.30
N PRO A 117 18.41 -20.55 -9.16
CA PRO A 117 19.71 -21.04 -8.74
C PRO A 117 20.30 -21.88 -9.90
N ASN A 118 21.59 -21.67 -10.21
CA ASN A 118 22.38 -22.34 -11.25
C ASN A 118 22.35 -21.77 -12.69
N ILE A 119 22.05 -20.48 -12.89
CA ILE A 119 22.21 -19.83 -14.21
C ILE A 119 23.52 -19.03 -14.25
N GLU A 120 24.45 -19.42 -15.10
CA GLU A 120 25.72 -18.69 -15.30
C GLU A 120 25.45 -17.26 -15.82
N VAL A 121 26.08 -16.27 -15.19
CA VAL A 121 26.01 -14.84 -15.55
C VAL A 121 27.44 -14.43 -15.88
N ASP A 122 27.69 -14.08 -17.13
CA ASP A 122 29.04 -13.82 -17.63
C ASP A 122 29.59 -12.48 -17.14
N PRO A 123 30.70 -12.48 -16.38
CA PRO A 123 31.42 -11.28 -16.07
C PRO A 123 32.45 -11.05 -17.19
N ASN A 124 32.17 -10.08 -18.06
CA ASN A 124 33.15 -9.21 -18.73
C ASN A 124 33.45 -9.44 -20.22
N TYR A 125 33.33 -8.37 -21.01
CA TYR A 125 34.16 -8.13 -22.19
C TYR A 125 35.34 -7.23 -21.76
N GLN A 126 36.49 -7.85 -21.53
CA GLN A 126 37.76 -7.20 -21.84
C GLN A 126 38.70 -8.22 -22.45
N SER A 127 38.82 -8.15 -23.78
CA SER A 127 39.91 -8.79 -24.51
C SER A 127 41.24 -8.44 -23.81
N LEU A 128 42.01 -9.47 -23.47
CA LEU A 128 43.41 -9.50 -23.03
C LEU A 128 43.72 -9.99 -21.61
N VAL A 129 42.74 -10.25 -20.74
CA VAL A 129 43.01 -11.06 -19.52
C VAL A 129 41.89 -12.06 -19.32
N LYS A 130 42.16 -13.31 -19.71
CA LYS A 130 41.34 -14.47 -19.40
C LYS A 130 41.41 -14.72 -17.89
N GLN A 131 40.68 -13.93 -17.11
CA GLN A 131 40.41 -14.22 -15.70
C GLN A 131 39.35 -15.32 -15.64
N PRO A 132 39.42 -16.23 -14.64
CA PRO A 132 38.50 -17.34 -14.52
C PRO A 132 37.10 -16.79 -14.31
N SER A 133 36.09 -17.39 -14.97
CA SER A 133 34.68 -17.11 -14.77
C SER A 133 34.40 -16.97 -13.28
N LEU A 134 34.22 -15.73 -12.80
CA LEU A 134 33.81 -15.53 -11.42
C LEU A 134 32.42 -16.15 -11.36
N LYS A 135 32.32 -17.24 -10.60
CA LYS A 135 31.09 -17.95 -10.30
C LYS A 135 30.20 -16.98 -9.51
N LEU A 136 29.56 -16.06 -10.21
CA LEU A 136 28.65 -15.10 -9.62
C LEU A 136 27.52 -15.92 -9.00
N ASN A 137 27.28 -15.75 -7.71
CA ASN A 137 26.14 -16.37 -7.05
C ASN A 137 24.89 -15.79 -7.72
N SER A 138 24.33 -16.47 -8.73
CA SER A 138 23.15 -16.01 -9.49
C SER A 138 21.97 -15.70 -8.58
N SER A 139 21.95 -16.32 -7.40
CA SER A 139 20.99 -16.13 -6.32
C SER A 139 21.01 -14.73 -5.71
N GLU A 140 22.10 -13.97 -5.82
CA GLU A 140 22.27 -12.62 -5.22
C GLU A 140 21.99 -11.49 -6.22
N VAL A 141 22.09 -11.77 -7.52
CA VAL A 141 21.85 -10.79 -8.58
C VAL A 141 20.40 -10.32 -8.53
N GLY A 142 20.17 -9.02 -8.37
CA GLY A 142 18.84 -8.41 -8.36
C GLY A 142 18.37 -7.96 -9.74
N ALA A 143 19.30 -7.62 -10.62
CA ALA A 143 18.98 -7.17 -11.96
C ALA A 143 20.12 -7.49 -12.95
N PHE A 144 19.76 -7.77 -14.19
CA PHE A 144 20.70 -7.99 -15.29
C PHE A 144 20.14 -7.50 -16.63
N TYR A 145 21.02 -7.23 -17.58
CA TYR A 145 20.64 -7.08 -18.99
C TYR A 145 21.23 -8.20 -19.83
N THR A 146 20.54 -8.50 -20.92
CA THR A 146 21.01 -9.45 -21.94
C THR A 146 21.52 -8.69 -23.16
N ASP A 147 22.72 -9.04 -23.60
CA ASP A 147 23.28 -8.56 -24.86
C ASP A 147 22.70 -9.33 -26.07
N GLU A 148 22.96 -8.84 -27.29
CA GLU A 148 22.58 -9.49 -28.55
C GLU A 148 23.25 -10.86 -28.71
N ALA A 149 24.44 -11.03 -28.13
CA ALA A 149 25.14 -12.30 -28.05
C ALA A 149 24.46 -13.33 -27.12
N GLY A 150 23.51 -12.90 -26.28
CA GLY A 150 22.86 -13.72 -25.26
C GLY A 150 23.52 -13.68 -23.89
N ASP A 151 24.67 -13.01 -23.78
CA ASP A 151 25.43 -12.87 -22.54
C ASP A 151 24.66 -12.00 -21.52
N LYS A 152 24.71 -12.41 -20.24
CA LYS A 152 24.02 -11.74 -19.14
C LYS A 152 24.99 -10.96 -18.29
N PHE A 153 24.72 -9.68 -18.09
CA PHE A 153 25.55 -8.81 -17.26
C PHE A 153 24.76 -8.35 -16.03
N SER A 154 25.29 -8.61 -14.84
CA SER A 154 24.71 -8.12 -13.58
C SER A 154 24.84 -6.59 -13.50
N ILE A 155 23.76 -5.92 -13.12
CA ILE A 155 23.71 -4.48 -12.88
C ILE A 155 23.47 -4.13 -11.41
N GLY A 156 23.46 -5.13 -10.53
CA GLY A 156 23.40 -4.96 -9.09
C GLY A 156 22.82 -6.18 -8.37
N ASP A 157 23.20 -6.33 -7.12
CA ASP A 157 22.70 -7.34 -6.18
C ASP A 157 21.40 -6.84 -5.52
N PHE A 158 20.45 -7.74 -5.30
CA PHE A 158 19.16 -7.32 -4.75
C PHE A 158 19.31 -6.84 -3.30
N SER A 159 18.63 -5.76 -3.00
CA SER A 159 18.39 -5.30 -1.64
C SER A 159 16.92 -5.55 -1.26
N SER A 160 16.67 -5.92 -0.02
CA SER A 160 15.32 -6.10 0.53
C SER A 160 14.83 -4.88 1.33
N ILE A 161 15.62 -3.80 1.40
CA ILE A 161 15.32 -2.64 2.25
C ILE A 161 14.99 -1.43 1.37
N PRO A 162 13.71 -1.14 1.11
CA PRO A 162 13.33 0.05 0.39
C PRO A 162 13.40 1.29 1.30
N VAL A 163 13.81 2.43 0.74
CA VAL A 163 14.04 3.69 1.46
C VAL A 163 13.24 4.82 0.82
N PHE A 164 12.64 5.67 1.65
CA PHE A 164 12.00 6.90 1.19
C PHE A 164 13.04 8.00 0.93
N ARG A 165 13.09 8.49 -0.32
CA ARG A 165 13.83 9.70 -0.70
C ARG A 165 12.83 10.81 -1.00
N GLY A 166 12.60 11.67 -0.01
CA GLY A 166 11.57 12.70 -0.08
C GLY A 166 10.17 12.09 -0.13
N LYS A 167 9.46 12.24 -1.25
CA LYS A 167 8.11 11.70 -1.47
C LYS A 167 8.08 10.40 -2.27
N LYS A 168 9.22 9.95 -2.80
CA LYS A 168 9.32 8.75 -3.63
C LYS A 168 9.94 7.60 -2.84
N LEU A 169 9.38 6.41 -3.03
CA LEU A 169 9.90 5.16 -2.50
C LEU A 169 10.96 4.64 -3.47
N THR A 170 12.14 4.34 -2.96
CA THR A 170 13.29 3.93 -3.79
C THR A 170 13.93 2.65 -3.26
N LEU A 171 14.47 1.83 -4.16
CA LEU A 171 15.26 0.65 -3.83
C LEU A 171 16.54 0.67 -4.65
N THR A 172 17.68 0.49 -3.99
CA THR A 172 19.01 0.57 -4.59
C THR A 172 19.64 -0.81 -4.62
N TYR A 173 20.12 -1.21 -5.79
CA TYR A 173 20.95 -2.40 -5.99
C TYR A 173 22.37 -1.95 -6.30
N GLU A 174 23.34 -2.53 -5.60
CA GLU A 174 24.75 -2.17 -5.68
C GLU A 174 25.58 -3.40 -6.06
N ASN A 175 26.90 -3.26 -6.21
CA ASN A 175 27.81 -4.40 -6.46
C ASN A 175 27.57 -5.21 -7.75
N GLY A 176 27.12 -4.55 -8.82
CA GLY A 176 27.00 -5.18 -10.13
C GLY A 176 28.33 -5.54 -10.81
N SER A 177 28.27 -5.82 -12.10
CA SER A 177 29.47 -5.97 -12.94
C SER A 177 30.27 -4.67 -13.01
N TYR A 178 31.55 -4.75 -13.37
CA TYR A 178 32.37 -3.56 -13.54
C TYR A 178 31.84 -2.65 -14.65
N CYS A 179 31.92 -1.35 -14.41
CA CYS A 179 31.64 -0.32 -15.39
C CYS A 179 32.76 -0.28 -16.43
N PRO A 180 32.54 0.33 -17.63
CA PRO A 180 33.56 0.36 -18.69
C PRO A 180 34.84 1.11 -18.30
N ASN A 181 34.79 1.91 -17.23
CA ASN A 181 35.96 2.55 -16.65
C ASN A 181 36.85 1.60 -15.81
N GLY A 182 36.36 0.40 -15.50
CA GLY A 182 37.06 -0.62 -14.72
C GLY A 182 37.26 -0.32 -13.23
N LEU A 183 36.76 0.82 -12.75
CA LEU A 183 36.93 1.29 -11.37
C LEU A 183 35.66 1.10 -10.56
N ASP A 184 34.52 1.48 -11.14
CA ASP A 184 33.23 1.48 -10.47
C ASP A 184 32.44 0.20 -10.76
N ARG A 185 31.46 -0.05 -9.89
CA ARG A 185 30.52 -1.17 -10.02
C ARG A 185 29.18 -0.65 -10.50
N LYS A 186 28.53 -1.40 -11.40
CA LYS A 186 27.20 -1.06 -11.88
C LYS A 186 26.21 -1.06 -10.72
N SER A 187 25.31 -0.09 -10.74
CA SER A 187 24.27 0.08 -9.74
C SER A 187 22.92 0.28 -10.42
N THR A 188 21.83 -0.08 -9.74
CA THR A 188 20.49 0.26 -10.20
C THR A 188 19.69 0.98 -9.13
N LEU A 189 18.89 1.94 -9.56
CA LEU A 189 17.91 2.64 -8.76
C LEU A 189 16.52 2.35 -9.29
N LEU A 190 15.69 1.72 -8.46
CA LEU A 190 14.27 1.53 -8.72
C LEU A 190 13.49 2.61 -7.98
N SER A 191 12.69 3.37 -8.70
CA SER A 191 11.76 4.35 -8.15
C SER A 191 10.33 3.80 -8.25
N PHE A 192 9.67 3.59 -7.12
CA PHE A 192 8.28 3.14 -7.09
C PHE A 192 7.30 4.32 -7.14
N THR A 193 6.28 4.19 -7.98
CA THR A 193 5.18 5.14 -8.13
C THR A 193 3.86 4.39 -7.90
N CYS A 194 3.02 4.91 -7.00
CA CYS A 194 1.68 4.38 -6.74
C CYS A 194 0.79 4.59 -7.96
N ASP A 195 0.28 3.50 -8.52
CA ASP A 195 -0.72 3.52 -9.58
C ASP A 195 -1.85 2.55 -9.19
N LYS A 196 -3.06 3.09 -8.97
CA LYS A 196 -4.22 2.31 -8.51
C LYS A 196 -4.99 1.65 -9.64
N GLU A 197 -4.74 2.06 -10.88
CA GLU A 197 -5.48 1.56 -12.05
C GLU A 197 -4.95 0.19 -12.51
N ILE A 198 -3.69 -0.11 -12.16
CA ILE A 198 -2.99 -1.33 -12.56
C ILE A 198 -3.30 -2.48 -11.59
N LEU A 199 -4.50 -3.06 -11.69
CA LEU A 199 -5.01 -4.03 -10.71
C LEU A 199 -4.34 -5.42 -10.70
N GLN A 200 -3.55 -5.80 -11.71
CA GLN A 200 -3.10 -7.20 -11.87
C GLN A 200 -1.59 -7.43 -12.06
N LYS A 201 -0.81 -6.46 -12.56
CA LYS A 201 0.62 -6.69 -12.82
C LYS A 201 1.41 -5.38 -12.79
N ALA A 202 2.42 -5.29 -11.93
CA ALA A 202 3.32 -4.13 -11.91
C ALA A 202 4.01 -3.93 -13.27
N GLN A 203 4.21 -2.68 -13.63
CA GLN A 203 4.87 -2.29 -14.88
C GLN A 203 6.20 -1.64 -14.56
N VAL A 204 7.28 -2.14 -15.17
CA VAL A 204 8.62 -1.60 -15.03
C VAL A 204 9.01 -0.90 -16.33
N SER A 205 9.34 0.38 -16.23
CA SER A 205 9.81 1.21 -17.33
C SER A 205 11.25 1.62 -17.10
N PHE A 206 12.07 1.50 -18.14
CA PHE A 206 13.43 2.02 -18.14
C PHE A 206 13.41 3.54 -18.31
N VAL A 207 14.11 4.26 -17.44
CA VAL A 207 14.19 5.73 -17.46
C VAL A 207 15.45 6.18 -18.18
N GLY A 208 16.60 5.57 -17.89
CA GLY A 208 17.86 5.93 -18.49
C GLY A 208 19.07 5.29 -17.83
N VAL A 209 20.24 5.56 -18.41
CA VAL A 209 21.55 5.09 -17.94
C VAL A 209 22.50 6.29 -17.84
N LEU A 210 23.34 6.30 -16.82
CA LEU A 210 24.41 7.28 -16.65
C LEU A 210 25.77 6.59 -16.74
N HIS A 211 26.60 7.03 -17.69
CA HIS A 211 27.97 6.54 -17.92
C HIS A 211 28.10 4.99 -18.02
N ASP A 212 27.06 4.30 -18.51
CA ASP A 212 27.01 2.83 -18.58
C ASP A 212 27.29 2.13 -17.23
N CYS A 213 27.00 2.84 -16.13
CA CYS A 213 27.31 2.41 -14.77
C CYS A 213 26.06 2.43 -13.88
N ASP A 214 25.28 3.51 -13.92
CA ASP A 214 24.06 3.65 -13.10
C ASP A 214 22.80 3.55 -13.96
N TYR A 215 21.89 2.65 -13.57
CA TYR A 215 20.65 2.40 -14.29
C TYR A 215 19.45 2.88 -13.47
N PHE A 216 18.52 3.58 -14.13
CA PHE A 216 17.33 4.13 -13.49
C PHE A 216 16.08 3.46 -14.05
N PHE A 217 15.27 2.89 -13.15
CA PHE A 217 14.00 2.26 -13.48
C PHE A 217 12.86 2.90 -12.69
N GLU A 218 11.72 3.07 -13.33
CA GLU A 218 10.48 3.45 -12.67
C GLU A 218 9.54 2.23 -12.63
N VAL A 219 9.01 1.93 -11.45
CA VAL A 219 8.09 0.82 -11.21
C VAL A 219 6.73 1.38 -10.82
N ARG A 220 5.72 1.13 -11.65
CA ARG A 220 4.32 1.51 -11.37
C ARG A 220 3.58 0.31 -10.80
N THR A 221 3.00 0.48 -9.62
CA THR A 221 2.37 -0.61 -8.87
C THR A 221 1.39 -0.11 -7.83
N VAL A 222 0.37 -0.91 -7.53
CA VAL A 222 -0.62 -0.65 -6.47
C VAL A 222 -0.01 -0.84 -5.08
N HIS A 223 1.01 -1.69 -4.97
CA HIS A 223 1.70 -2.02 -3.70
C HIS A 223 2.55 -0.85 -3.17
N ALA A 224 2.87 0.12 -4.03
CA ALA A 224 3.54 1.37 -3.65
C ALA A 224 2.55 2.44 -3.18
N CYS A 225 1.25 2.14 -3.13
CA CYS A 225 0.27 3.01 -2.52
C CYS A 225 0.25 2.79 -1.00
N PRO A 226 0.06 3.84 -0.19
CA PRO A 226 -0.13 3.64 1.23
C PRO A 226 -1.32 2.71 1.42
N THR A 227 -1.16 1.65 2.20
CA THR A 227 -2.27 0.77 2.56
C THR A 227 -3.29 1.61 3.31
N ALA A 228 -4.31 2.09 2.59
CA ALA A 228 -5.42 2.78 3.21
C ALA A 228 -6.04 1.78 4.18
N ARG A 229 -6.37 2.24 5.39
CA ARG A 229 -7.21 1.49 6.32
C ARG A 229 -8.39 0.98 5.48
N GLN A 230 -8.52 -0.33 5.37
CA GLN A 230 -9.70 -0.91 4.72
C GLN A 230 -10.87 -0.40 5.55
N ASP A 231 -11.58 0.60 5.03
CA ASP A 231 -12.83 1.01 5.63
C ASP A 231 -13.73 -0.21 5.47
N ASP A 232 -13.98 -0.90 6.57
CA ASP A 232 -14.86 -2.06 6.64
C ASP A 232 -16.21 -1.61 6.10
N ASN A 233 -16.43 -1.84 4.81
CA ASN A 233 -17.64 -1.46 4.07
C ASN A 233 -18.87 -2.26 4.57
N ARG A 234 -18.67 -3.07 5.62
CA ARG A 234 -19.69 -3.62 6.50
C ARG A 234 -20.68 -2.55 6.97
N ALA A 235 -20.24 -1.30 7.17
CA ALA A 235 -21.14 -0.21 7.52
C ALA A 235 -22.29 -0.04 6.51
N VAL A 236 -22.01 -0.13 5.20
CA VAL A 236 -23.03 -0.02 4.15
C VAL A 236 -24.00 -1.20 4.17
N ILE A 237 -23.49 -2.41 4.43
CA ILE A 237 -24.30 -3.62 4.56
C ILE A 237 -25.28 -3.49 5.74
N TRP A 238 -24.80 -3.01 6.90
CA TRP A 238 -25.65 -2.82 8.08
C TRP A 238 -26.72 -1.73 7.87
N ILE A 239 -26.40 -0.65 7.15
CA ILE A 239 -27.37 0.40 6.80
C ILE A 239 -28.52 -0.17 5.95
N PHE A 240 -28.20 -0.97 4.93
CA PHE A 240 -29.23 -1.57 4.06
C PHE A 240 -30.15 -2.53 4.83
N VAL A 241 -29.58 -3.36 5.71
CA VAL A 241 -30.34 -4.30 6.55
C VAL A 241 -31.27 -3.55 7.51
N PHE A 242 -30.80 -2.46 8.12
CA PHE A 242 -31.60 -1.67 9.07
C PHE A 242 -32.82 -1.02 8.40
N ILE A 243 -32.63 -0.47 7.20
CA ILE A 243 -33.72 0.15 6.41
C ILE A 243 -34.77 -0.90 6.02
N LEU A 244 -34.34 -2.08 5.54
CA LEU A 244 -35.23 -3.18 5.16
C LEU A 244 -36.05 -3.66 6.37
N LEU A 245 -35.40 -3.83 7.53
CA LEU A 245 -36.05 -4.25 8.77
C LEU A 245 -37.09 -3.22 9.25
N ALA A 246 -36.76 -1.93 9.20
CA ALA A 246 -37.71 -0.86 9.55
C ALA A 246 -38.93 -0.87 8.61
N ALA A 247 -38.74 -1.06 7.30
CA ALA A 247 -39.83 -1.15 6.33
C ALA A 247 -40.75 -2.35 6.61
N LEU A 248 -40.17 -3.53 6.92
CA LEU A 248 -40.94 -4.71 7.30
C LEU A 248 -41.70 -4.52 8.63
N PHE A 249 -41.10 -3.81 9.58
CA PHE A 249 -41.72 -3.51 10.87
C PHE A 249 -42.93 -2.59 10.71
N VAL A 250 -42.81 -1.51 9.94
CA VAL A 250 -43.93 -0.59 9.64
C VAL A 250 -45.04 -1.32 8.87
N TYR A 251 -44.69 -2.16 7.90
CA TYR A 251 -45.66 -2.95 7.14
C TYR A 251 -46.42 -3.95 8.03
N SER A 252 -45.70 -4.67 8.88
CA SER A 252 -46.29 -5.67 9.78
C SER A 252 -47.15 -5.04 10.88
N SER A 253 -46.67 -3.96 11.50
CA SER A 253 -47.41 -3.23 12.55
C SER A 253 -48.64 -2.51 12.01
N GLY A 254 -48.54 -1.86 10.84
CA GLY A 254 -49.67 -1.25 10.15
C GLY A 254 -50.72 -2.29 9.75
N GLY A 255 -50.29 -3.43 9.20
CA GLY A 255 -51.19 -4.54 8.86
C GLY A 255 -51.88 -5.16 10.09
N PHE A 256 -51.18 -5.25 11.22
CA PHE A 256 -51.72 -5.74 12.48
C PHE A 256 -52.75 -4.77 13.09
N LEU A 257 -52.41 -3.48 13.18
CA LEU A 257 -53.29 -2.44 13.71
C LEU A 257 -54.53 -2.25 12.83
N TYR A 258 -54.36 -2.27 11.51
CA TYR A 258 -55.48 -2.20 10.57
C TYR A 258 -56.48 -3.34 10.79
N LYS A 259 -56.00 -4.59 10.89
CA LYS A 259 -56.87 -5.75 11.14
C LYS A 259 -57.49 -5.76 12.53
N ARG A 260 -56.81 -5.20 13.54
CA ARG A 260 -57.29 -5.15 14.92
C ARG A 260 -58.34 -4.05 15.14
N ILE A 261 -58.13 -2.87 14.58
CA ILE A 261 -58.97 -1.69 14.84
C ILE A 261 -60.16 -1.63 13.88
N ILE A 262 -59.94 -1.90 12.59
CA ILE A 262 -60.98 -1.70 11.56
C ILE A 262 -61.79 -2.98 11.30
N LEU A 263 -61.16 -4.15 11.35
CA LEU A 263 -61.83 -5.43 11.02
C LEU A 263 -62.33 -6.23 12.25
N ASN A 264 -62.05 -5.75 13.46
CA ASN A 264 -62.49 -6.28 14.77
C ASN A 264 -62.47 -7.81 14.93
N ARG A 265 -61.56 -8.53 14.24
CA ARG A 265 -61.42 -9.99 14.36
C ARG A 265 -60.58 -10.33 15.59
N ARG A 266 -61.00 -11.28 16.42
CA ARG A 266 -60.27 -11.75 17.62
C ARG A 266 -59.49 -13.05 17.33
N GLY A 267 -58.31 -13.22 17.93
CA GLY A 267 -57.52 -14.45 17.92
C GLY A 267 -56.34 -14.51 16.93
N TRP A 268 -55.66 -15.67 16.87
CA TRP A 268 -54.41 -15.93 16.13
C TRP A 268 -54.52 -15.93 14.59
N ARG A 269 -55.73 -15.72 14.04
CA ARG A 269 -55.96 -15.59 12.58
C ARG A 269 -55.62 -14.20 12.02
N GLN A 270 -54.86 -13.37 12.74
CA GLN A 270 -54.55 -11.98 12.38
C GLN A 270 -53.24 -11.78 11.61
N LEU A 271 -52.31 -12.73 11.67
CA LEU A 271 -51.08 -12.66 10.87
C LEU A 271 -51.45 -12.71 9.39
N PRO A 272 -50.95 -11.77 8.54
CA PRO A 272 -50.97 -12.01 7.11
C PRO A 272 -50.29 -13.35 6.88
N SER A 273 -50.98 -14.30 6.25
CA SER A 273 -50.33 -15.45 5.62
C SER A 273 -49.50 -14.87 4.48
N TYR A 274 -48.32 -14.36 4.78
CA TYR A 274 -47.30 -14.19 3.77
C TYR A 274 -46.87 -15.61 3.42
N GLY A 275 -47.55 -16.20 2.42
CA GLY A 275 -47.10 -17.40 1.71
C GLY A 275 -45.80 -17.17 0.93
N LEU A 276 -44.88 -16.37 1.50
CA LEU A 276 -43.57 -16.05 0.97
C LEU A 276 -42.63 -17.24 1.12
N GLY A 277 -42.79 -18.05 2.18
CA GLY A 277 -41.98 -19.25 2.40
C GLY A 277 -42.09 -20.26 1.25
N ASN A 278 -43.30 -20.43 0.70
CA ASN A 278 -43.53 -21.37 -0.41
C ASN A 278 -43.01 -20.86 -1.76
N LYS A 279 -42.83 -19.53 -1.92
CA LYS A 279 -42.30 -18.91 -3.15
C LYS A 279 -40.77 -18.71 -3.13
N VAL A 280 -40.18 -18.45 -1.97
CA VAL A 280 -38.72 -18.36 -1.82
C VAL A 280 -38.07 -19.75 -1.86
N SER A 281 -38.72 -20.76 -1.27
CA SER A 281 -38.23 -22.15 -1.35
C SER A 281 -38.21 -22.72 -2.76
N SER A 282 -39.13 -22.28 -3.64
CA SER A 282 -39.15 -22.70 -5.05
C SER A 282 -38.15 -21.94 -5.91
N ALA A 283 -37.82 -20.68 -5.58
CA ALA A 283 -36.76 -19.93 -6.25
C ALA A 283 -35.35 -20.44 -5.90
N LEU A 284 -35.12 -20.90 -4.66
CA LEU A 284 -33.83 -21.46 -4.25
C LEU A 284 -33.62 -22.90 -4.77
N ASN A 285 -34.66 -23.74 -4.80
CA ASN A 285 -34.55 -25.09 -5.37
C ASN A 285 -34.31 -25.10 -6.89
N ASN A 286 -34.79 -24.10 -7.63
CA ASN A 286 -34.57 -24.04 -9.08
C ASN A 286 -33.14 -23.58 -9.45
N ASN A 287 -32.42 -22.90 -8.55
CA ASN A 287 -31.03 -22.51 -8.79
C ASN A 287 -30.01 -23.61 -8.41
N VAL A 288 -30.40 -24.60 -7.60
CA VAL A 288 -29.55 -25.77 -7.28
C VAL A 288 -29.58 -26.81 -8.41
N SER A 289 -30.63 -26.84 -9.23
CA SER A 289 -30.74 -27.80 -10.35
C SER A 289 -30.01 -27.39 -11.63
N ASN A 290 -29.44 -26.19 -11.70
CA ASN A 290 -28.67 -25.70 -12.88
C ASN A 290 -27.15 -25.67 -12.65
N SER A 291 -26.65 -26.34 -11.60
CA SER A 291 -25.22 -26.51 -11.34
C SER A 291 -24.85 -27.97 -11.06
N VAL A 292 -25.31 -28.87 -11.93
CA VAL A 292 -24.75 -30.22 -12.14
C VAL A 292 -24.48 -30.39 -13.63
#